data_AF-A0A941EIP8-F1
#
_entry.id   AF-A0A941EIP8-F1
#
_cell.length_a   1.000
_cell.length_b   1.000
_cell.length_c   1.000
_cell.angle_alpha   90.00
_cell.angle_beta   90.00
_cell.angle_gamma   90.00
#
_symmetry.space_group_name_H-M   'P 1'
#
loop_
_entity.id
_entity.type
_entity.pdbx_description
1 polymer ?
#
loop_
_entity_poly.entity_id
_entity_poly.type
_entity_poly.pdbx_seq_one_letter_code
_entity_poly.pdbx_strand_id
1 'polypeptide(L)'
;MRAAYRGVEFDIGDWHREDSVVTRAYRFALDPTPRQARDLARHAGASRVAFNWGLAAVKANLGQREAERSYGIDASALTPAFGWSLYALRKAWNQVKGEVAPWWPECSKEAFSSGLDQLARALKNFAESRDGKRAGRPFGRHGGCQSTPL
;
A
#
# COMPACT_ATOMS: atom_id res chain seq x y z
N MET A 1 55.48 -59.64 26.42
CA MET A 1 54.65 -60.07 25.27
C MET A 1 53.49 -59.09 25.14
N ARG A 2 53.31 -58.51 23.95
CA ARG A 2 52.37 -57.41 23.65
C ARG A 2 50.89 -57.80 23.89
N ALA A 3 50.11 -56.86 24.43
CA ALA A 3 48.84 -56.45 23.81
C ALA A 3 48.40 -55.11 24.44
N ALA A 4 48.71 -54.02 23.75
CA ALA A 4 48.07 -52.74 23.97
C ALA A 4 46.67 -52.82 23.33
N TYR A 5 45.61 -52.65 24.12
CA TYR A 5 44.29 -52.30 23.59
C TYR A 5 44.05 -50.82 23.80
N ARG A 6 43.85 -50.15 22.66
CA ARG A 6 43.63 -48.72 22.47
C ARG A 6 42.46 -48.21 23.30
N GLY A 7 42.63 -46.99 23.81
CA GLY A 7 41.55 -46.20 24.38
C GLY A 7 40.40 -46.07 23.39
N VAL A 8 39.19 -46.25 23.91
CA VAL A 8 37.97 -45.76 23.30
C VAL A 8 37.64 -44.48 24.04
N GLU A 9 38.00 -43.36 23.42
CA GLU A 9 37.54 -42.04 23.78
C GLU A 9 36.02 -42.03 23.54
N PHE A 10 35.24 -41.93 24.62
CA PHE A 10 33.80 -41.81 24.55
C PHE A 10 33.51 -40.36 24.17
N ASP A 11 33.38 -40.10 22.87
CA ASP A 11 32.94 -38.81 22.36
C ASP A 11 31.48 -38.62 22.80
N ILE A 12 31.28 -37.81 23.84
CA ILE A 12 29.97 -37.29 24.25
C ILE A 12 29.61 -36.24 23.21
N GLY A 13 29.27 -36.73 22.01
CA GLY A 13 28.79 -35.94 20.89
C GLY A 13 27.46 -35.31 21.27
N ASP A 14 27.55 -34.06 21.71
CA ASP A 14 26.66 -32.97 21.32
C ASP A 14 25.16 -33.33 21.20
N TRP A 15 24.44 -33.28 22.31
CA TRP A 15 22.99 -33.49 22.39
C TRP A 15 22.16 -32.26 21.94
N HIS A 16 22.78 -31.26 21.30
CA HIS A 16 22.07 -30.13 20.73
C HIS A 16 21.45 -30.50 19.37
N ARG A 17 20.35 -31.25 19.39
CA ARG A 17 19.41 -31.21 18.27
C ARG A 17 18.76 -29.82 18.32
N GLU A 18 19.36 -28.84 17.65
CA GLU A 18 18.64 -27.62 17.30
C GLU A 18 17.45 -28.01 16.43
N ASP A 19 16.27 -28.07 17.03
CA ASP A 19 15.01 -28.14 16.32
C ASP A 19 14.84 -26.84 15.52
N SER A 20 15.44 -26.83 14.32
CA SER A 20 15.32 -25.71 13.40
C SER A 20 13.90 -25.67 12.83
N VAL A 21 13.15 -24.62 13.20
CA VAL A 21 11.79 -24.41 12.67
C VAL A 21 11.89 -23.94 11.23
N VAL A 22 11.54 -24.82 10.29
CA VAL A 22 11.45 -24.48 8.87
C VAL A 22 10.09 -23.84 8.58
N THR A 23 10.09 -22.54 8.30
CA THR A 23 8.88 -21.84 7.82
C THR A 23 8.65 -22.19 6.35
N ARG A 24 7.51 -22.84 6.05
CA ARG A 24 7.08 -23.16 4.69
C ARG A 24 5.90 -22.29 4.29
N ALA A 25 5.89 -21.80 3.05
CA ALA A 25 4.76 -21.11 2.46
C ALA A 25 4.20 -21.92 1.29
N TYR A 26 2.88 -22.03 1.20
CA TYR A 26 2.18 -22.75 0.14
C TYR A 26 1.31 -21.78 -0.66
N ARG A 27 1.31 -21.91 -1.99
CA ARG A 27 0.43 -21.13 -2.87
C ARG A 27 -0.62 -22.07 -3.44
N PHE A 28 -1.88 -21.79 -3.12
CA PHE A 28 -3.02 -22.54 -3.64
C PHE A 28 -3.80 -21.68 -4.64
N ALA A 29 -4.28 -22.31 -5.71
CA ALA A 29 -5.31 -21.71 -6.55
C ALA A 29 -6.66 -21.85 -5.84
N LEU A 30 -7.42 -20.76 -5.77
CA LEU A 30 -8.81 -20.82 -5.32
C LEU A 30 -9.64 -21.39 -6.47
N ASP A 31 -10.55 -22.32 -6.15
CA ASP A 31 -11.58 -22.83 -7.08
C ASP A 31 -12.96 -22.30 -6.64
N PRO A 32 -13.26 -21.01 -6.92
CA PRO A 32 -14.50 -20.41 -6.46
C PRO A 32 -15.68 -20.91 -7.30
N THR A 33 -16.79 -21.22 -6.63
CA THR A 33 -18.08 -21.37 -7.31
C THR A 33 -18.43 -20.09 -8.09
N PRO A 34 -19.28 -20.16 -9.14
CA PRO A 34 -19.67 -18.97 -9.90
C PRO A 34 -20.25 -17.85 -9.02
N ARG A 35 -20.91 -18.19 -7.91
CA ARG A 35 -21.39 -17.21 -6.92
C ARG A 35 -20.23 -16.52 -6.20
N GLN A 36 -19.29 -17.28 -5.66
CA GLN A 36 -18.12 -16.73 -4.97
C GLN A 36 -17.26 -15.87 -5.90
N ALA A 37 -17.09 -16.26 -7.16
CA ALA A 37 -16.36 -15.46 -8.14
C ALA A 37 -17.00 -14.08 -8.35
N ARG A 38 -18.34 -14.01 -8.44
CA ARG A 38 -19.07 -12.74 -8.52
C ARG A 38 -18.92 -11.89 -7.26
N ASP A 39 -18.98 -12.51 -6.08
CA ASP A 39 -18.81 -11.81 -4.80
C ASP A 39 -17.39 -11.23 -4.67
N LEU A 40 -16.36 -12.00 -5.04
CA LEU A 40 -14.98 -11.54 -5.08
C LEU A 40 -14.80 -10.35 -6.04
N ALA A 41 -15.33 -10.47 -7.26
CA ALA A 41 -15.27 -9.41 -8.26
C ALA A 41 -15.99 -8.13 -7.78
N ARG A 42 -17.14 -8.28 -7.13
CA ARG A 42 -17.90 -7.19 -6.53
C ARG A 42 -17.09 -6.45 -5.47
N HIS A 43 -16.45 -7.17 -4.55
CA HIS A 43 -15.61 -6.54 -3.52
C HIS A 43 -14.35 -5.89 -4.09
N ALA A 44 -13.69 -6.53 -5.06
CA ALA A 44 -12.56 -5.94 -5.76
C ALA A 44 -12.96 -4.64 -6.51
N GLY A 45 -14.14 -4.67 -7.15
CA GLY A 45 -14.75 -3.50 -7.78
C GLY A 45 -15.03 -2.38 -6.78
N ALA A 46 -15.61 -2.70 -5.63
CA ALA A 46 -15.87 -1.72 -4.56
C ALA A 46 -14.58 -1.04 -4.07
N SER A 47 -13.50 -1.80 -3.87
CA SER A 47 -12.18 -1.27 -3.51
C SER A 47 -11.65 -0.31 -4.59
N ARG A 48 -11.76 -0.70 -5.87
CA ARG A 48 -11.33 0.13 -7.01
C ARG A 48 -12.14 1.41 -7.13
N VAL A 49 -13.45 1.36 -6.91
CA VAL A 49 -14.32 2.55 -6.94
C VAL A 49 -13.91 3.54 -5.87
N ALA A 50 -13.72 3.10 -4.62
CA ALA A 50 -13.27 3.99 -3.54
C ALA A 50 -11.89 4.60 -3.82
N PHE A 51 -10.95 3.81 -4.34
CA PHE A 51 -9.62 4.30 -4.73
C PHE A 51 -9.72 5.39 -5.81
N ASN A 52 -10.45 5.11 -6.89
CA ASN A 52 -10.60 6.03 -8.02
C ASN A 52 -11.31 7.32 -7.61
N TRP A 53 -12.37 7.21 -6.83
CA TRP A 53 -13.08 8.36 -6.29
C TRP A 53 -12.14 9.24 -5.45
N GLY A 54 -11.39 8.64 -4.52
CA GLY A 54 -10.48 9.40 -3.66
C GLY A 54 -9.37 10.06 -4.45
N LEU A 55 -8.82 9.38 -5.47
CA LEU A 55 -7.82 9.94 -6.37
C LEU A 55 -8.38 11.13 -7.16
N ALA A 56 -9.61 11.03 -7.66
CA ALA A 56 -10.28 12.12 -8.37
C ALA A 56 -10.51 13.32 -7.45
N ALA A 57 -10.98 13.10 -6.22
CA ALA A 57 -11.19 14.15 -5.22
C ALA A 57 -9.88 14.89 -4.87
N VAL A 58 -8.79 14.14 -4.68
CA VAL A 58 -7.46 14.72 -4.42
C VAL A 58 -6.99 15.57 -5.61
N LYS A 59 -7.11 15.04 -6.84
CA LYS A 59 -6.72 15.78 -8.05
C LYS A 59 -7.53 17.06 -8.24
N ALA A 60 -8.85 17.00 -8.02
CA ALA A 60 -9.73 18.16 -8.09
C ALA A 60 -9.33 19.23 -7.07
N ASN A 61 -9.05 18.84 -5.82
CA ASN A 61 -8.60 19.77 -4.78
C ASN A 61 -7.25 20.43 -5.13
N LEU A 62 -6.29 19.65 -5.65
CA LEU A 62 -4.99 20.18 -6.06
C LEU A 62 -5.13 21.15 -7.25
N GLY A 63 -5.92 20.77 -8.26
CA GLY A 63 -6.18 21.61 -9.44
C GLY A 63 -6.90 22.90 -9.08
N GLN A 64 -7.88 22.85 -8.17
CA GLN A 64 -8.55 24.05 -7.66
C GLN A 64 -7.55 24.98 -6.97
N ARG A 65 -6.72 24.45 -6.06
CA ARG A 65 -5.68 25.25 -5.37
C ARG A 65 -4.63 25.82 -6.33
N GLU A 66 -4.34 25.13 -7.43
CA GLU A 66 -3.45 25.65 -8.47
C GLU A 66 -4.08 26.79 -9.25
N ALA A 67 -5.35 26.65 -9.65
CA ALA A 67 -6.11 27.70 -10.32
C ALA A 67 -6.25 28.95 -9.45
N GLU A 68 -6.60 28.79 -8.18
CA GLU A 68 -6.71 29.90 -7.22
C GLU A 68 -5.39 30.69 -7.09
N ARG A 69 -4.25 29.98 -7.05
CA ARG A 69 -2.94 30.64 -7.08
C ARG A 69 -2.67 31.37 -8.39
N SER A 70 -3.10 30.82 -9.54
CA SER A 70 -2.88 31.47 -10.85
C SER A 70 -3.61 32.80 -10.99
N TYR A 71 -4.72 32.99 -10.28
CA TYR A 71 -5.48 34.25 -10.26
C TYR A 71 -5.12 35.14 -9.06
N GLY A 72 -4.06 34.83 -8.33
CA GLY A 72 -3.50 35.68 -7.28
C GLY A 72 -4.19 35.59 -5.92
N ILE A 73 -4.97 34.53 -5.65
CA ILE A 73 -5.55 34.31 -4.32
C ILE A 73 -4.42 33.99 -3.33
N ASP A 74 -4.43 34.69 -2.19
CA ASP A 74 -3.45 34.49 -1.12
C ASP A 74 -3.50 33.06 -0.57
N ALA A 75 -2.34 32.56 -0.11
CA ALA A 75 -2.21 31.21 0.41
C ALA A 75 -3.17 30.89 1.57
N SER A 76 -3.53 31.90 2.37
CA SER A 76 -4.48 31.80 3.49
C SER A 76 -5.94 31.66 3.05
N ALA A 77 -6.28 32.08 1.83
CA ALA A 77 -7.63 32.05 1.27
C ALA A 77 -7.86 30.89 0.28
N LEU A 78 -6.86 30.03 0.07
CA LEU A 78 -7.00 28.86 -0.80
C LEU A 78 -7.99 27.84 -0.24
N THR A 79 -8.67 27.12 -1.14
CA THR A 79 -9.52 25.96 -0.81
C THR A 79 -8.76 25.02 0.14
N PRO A 80 -9.34 24.61 1.29
CA PRO A 80 -8.66 23.78 2.27
C PRO A 80 -8.04 22.53 1.64
N ALA A 81 -6.82 22.19 2.07
CA ALA A 81 -6.13 21.01 1.55
C ALA A 81 -6.92 19.73 1.90
N PHE A 82 -7.14 18.89 0.90
CA PHE A 82 -7.79 17.61 1.12
C PHE A 82 -6.86 16.67 1.90
N GLY A 83 -7.33 16.15 3.04
CA GLY A 83 -6.51 15.28 3.89
C GLY A 83 -6.21 13.94 3.21
N TRP A 84 -4.92 13.58 3.13
CA TRP A 84 -4.47 12.33 2.49
C TRP A 84 -4.38 11.14 3.45
N SER A 85 -4.66 11.36 4.74
CA SER A 85 -4.69 10.27 5.71
C SER A 85 -5.89 9.36 5.49
N LEU A 86 -5.75 8.07 5.83
CA LEU A 86 -6.86 7.11 5.75
C LEU A 86 -8.10 7.62 6.49
N TYR A 87 -7.93 8.23 7.66
CA TYR A 87 -9.03 8.80 8.44
C TYR A 87 -9.78 9.88 7.66
N ALA A 88 -9.06 10.86 7.07
CA ALA A 88 -9.68 11.93 6.30
C ALA A 88 -10.41 11.39 5.06
N LEU A 89 -9.79 10.45 4.35
CA LEU A 89 -10.38 9.78 3.19
C LEU A 89 -11.66 9.00 3.56
N ARG A 90 -11.66 8.25 4.67
CA ARG A 90 -12.85 7.52 5.14
C ARG A 90 -13.96 8.48 5.55
N LYS A 91 -13.62 9.59 6.21
CA LYS A 91 -14.61 10.63 6.59
C LYS A 91 -15.30 11.20 5.36
N ALA A 92 -14.52 11.61 4.35
CA ALA A 92 -15.07 12.15 3.12
C ALA A 92 -15.87 11.09 2.33
N TRP A 93 -15.37 9.85 2.25
CA TRP A 93 -16.09 8.75 1.59
C TRP A 93 -17.44 8.47 2.24
N ASN A 94 -17.52 8.47 3.58
CA ASN A 94 -18.76 8.21 4.30
C ASN A 94 -19.88 9.22 4.00
N GLN A 95 -19.53 10.44 3.59
CA GLN A 95 -20.50 11.48 3.22
C GLN A 95 -21.13 11.22 1.85
N VAL A 96 -20.37 10.65 0.90
CA VAL A 96 -20.78 10.52 -0.50
C VAL A 96 -21.05 9.08 -0.94
N LYS A 97 -20.69 8.07 -0.14
CA LYS A 97 -20.77 6.66 -0.54
C LYS A 97 -22.18 6.23 -0.97
N GLY A 98 -23.23 6.84 -0.40
CA GLY A 98 -24.61 6.54 -0.76
C GLY A 98 -24.96 7.01 -2.18
N GLU A 99 -24.34 8.08 -2.65
CA GLU A 99 -24.53 8.64 -3.99
C GLU A 99 -23.60 7.98 -5.01
N VAL A 100 -22.32 7.81 -4.65
CA VAL A 100 -21.28 7.27 -5.55
C VAL A 100 -21.41 5.76 -5.75
N ALA A 101 -21.83 5.04 -4.70
CA ALA A 101 -22.02 3.61 -4.73
C ALA A 101 -23.31 3.23 -3.98
N PRO A 102 -24.51 3.44 -4.56
CA PRO A 102 -25.77 3.05 -3.93
C PRO A 102 -25.84 1.57 -3.52
N TRP A 103 -25.11 0.70 -4.22
CA TRP A 103 -24.95 -0.73 -3.94
C TRP A 103 -23.95 -1.03 -2.79
N TRP A 104 -23.45 -0.02 -2.07
CA TRP A 104 -22.51 -0.23 -0.96
C TRP A 104 -22.97 -1.21 0.12
N PRO A 105 -24.27 -1.36 0.47
CA PRO A 105 -24.70 -2.33 1.47
C PRO A 105 -24.47 -3.78 1.04
N GLU A 106 -24.36 -4.01 -0.27
CA GLU A 106 -24.08 -5.33 -0.84
C GLU A 106 -22.60 -5.73 -0.73
N CYS A 107 -21.74 -4.82 -0.29
CA CYS A 107 -20.30 -5.01 -0.14
C CYS A 107 -19.89 -4.87 1.33
N SER A 108 -18.85 -5.58 1.75
CA SER A 108 -18.24 -5.33 3.06
C SER A 108 -17.68 -3.90 3.12
N LYS A 109 -17.86 -3.23 4.27
CA LYS A 109 -17.25 -1.92 4.56
C LYS A 109 -15.73 -1.93 4.38
N GLU A 110 -15.10 -3.09 4.61
CA GLU A 110 -13.64 -3.25 4.50
C GLU A 110 -13.16 -3.24 3.05
N ALA A 111 -14.01 -3.61 2.09
CA ALA A 111 -13.67 -3.53 0.67
C ALA A 111 -13.35 -2.07 0.27
N PHE A 112 -14.20 -1.13 0.67
CA PHE A 112 -13.97 0.30 0.44
C PHE A 112 -12.79 0.84 1.27
N SER A 113 -12.70 0.43 2.54
CA SER A 113 -11.60 0.86 3.42
C SER A 113 -10.23 0.44 2.87
N SER A 114 -10.12 -0.76 2.30
CA SER A 114 -8.88 -1.26 1.69
C SER A 114 -8.44 -0.43 0.47
N GLY A 115 -9.39 0.07 -0.33
CA GLY A 115 -9.08 0.93 -1.46
C GLY A 115 -8.59 2.30 -1.02
N LEU A 116 -9.20 2.87 0.03
CA LEU A 116 -8.75 4.14 0.62
C LEU A 116 -7.40 4.02 1.34
N ASP A 117 -7.10 2.88 1.97
CA ASP A 117 -5.78 2.63 2.58
C ASP A 117 -4.67 2.57 1.53
N GLN A 118 -4.91 1.85 0.43
CA GLN A 118 -4.00 1.83 -0.72
C GLN A 118 -3.75 3.24 -1.27
N LEU A 119 -4.80 4.07 -1.39
CA LEU A 119 -4.67 5.46 -1.81
C LEU A 119 -3.85 6.29 -0.82
N ALA A 120 -4.14 6.20 0.48
CA ALA A 120 -3.40 6.94 1.51
C ALA A 120 -1.90 6.62 1.46
N ARG A 121 -1.55 5.34 1.34
CA ARG A 121 -0.16 4.89 1.19
C ARG A 121 0.48 5.41 -0.10
N ALA A 122 -0.24 5.34 -1.22
CA ALA A 122 0.25 5.84 -2.51
C ALA A 122 0.53 7.35 -2.46
N LEU A 123 -0.38 8.14 -1.87
CA LEU A 123 -0.22 9.59 -1.71
C LEU A 123 0.93 9.95 -0.75
N LYS A 124 1.09 9.19 0.35
CA LYS A 124 2.25 9.33 1.24
C LYS A 124 3.55 9.08 0.49
N ASN A 125 3.64 7.97 -0.26
CA ASN A 125 4.83 7.64 -1.04
C ASN A 125 5.12 8.71 -2.12
N PHE A 126 4.08 9.26 -2.74
CA PHE A 126 4.21 10.36 -3.70
C PHE A 126 4.79 11.63 -3.04
N ALA A 127 4.27 12.03 -1.88
CA ALA A 127 4.78 13.17 -1.13
C ALA A 127 6.25 12.97 -0.71
N GLU A 128 6.57 11.83 -0.11
CA GLU A 128 7.93 11.50 0.33
C GLU A 128 8.93 11.42 -0.84
N SER A 129 8.47 10.95 -2.01
CA SER A 129 9.29 10.95 -3.22
C SER A 129 9.53 12.37 -3.74
N ARG A 130 8.55 13.28 -3.64
CA ARG A 130 8.69 14.67 -4.07
C ARG A 130 9.64 15.45 -3.16
N ASP A 131 9.60 15.16 -1.87
CA ASP A 131 10.45 15.78 -0.85
C ASP A 131 11.87 15.17 -0.77
N GLY A 132 12.18 14.18 -1.60
CA GLY A 132 13.51 13.55 -1.66
C GLY A 132 13.83 12.62 -0.47
N LYS A 133 12.85 12.27 0.36
CA LYS A 133 13.05 11.43 1.56
C LYS A 133 13.20 9.94 1.24
N ARG A 134 12.84 9.51 0.02
CA ARG A 134 12.93 8.11 -0.43
C ARG A 134 14.13 7.92 -1.37
N ALA A 135 14.92 6.89 -1.11
CA ALA A 135 15.95 6.44 -2.05
C ALA A 135 15.31 5.93 -3.37
N GLY A 136 15.81 6.42 -4.50
CA GLY A 136 15.34 6.04 -5.84
C GLY A 136 15.00 7.25 -6.72
N ARG A 137 14.69 6.99 -7.99
CA ARG A 137 14.34 8.05 -8.95
C ARG A 137 13.05 8.76 -8.49
N PRO A 138 13.04 10.10 -8.37
CA PRO A 138 11.85 10.84 -8.00
C PRO A 138 10.71 10.60 -9.00
N PHE A 139 9.49 10.38 -8.52
CA PHE A 139 8.31 10.35 -9.37
C PHE A 139 8.14 11.70 -10.08
N GLY A 140 8.09 11.69 -11.42
CA GLY A 140 7.75 12.87 -12.24
C GLY A 140 8.89 13.83 -12.61
N ARG A 141 10.13 13.65 -12.15
CA ARG A 141 11.28 14.37 -12.75
C ARG A 141 11.84 13.56 -13.92
N HIS A 142 11.57 14.00 -15.14
CA HIS A 142 12.38 13.62 -16.29
C HIS A 142 13.79 14.20 -16.06
N GLY A 143 14.80 13.33 -16.04
CA GLY A 143 16.15 13.69 -15.63
C GLY A 143 16.75 14.73 -16.57
N GLY A 144 17.13 15.88 -16.02
CA GLY A 144 18.10 16.75 -16.67
C GLY A 144 19.41 15.97 -16.77
N CYS A 145 19.95 15.92 -17.99
CA CYS A 145 21.23 15.32 -18.33
C CYS A 145 22.32 15.88 -17.40
N GLN A 146 22.88 15.06 -16.51
CA GLN A 146 24.10 15.42 -15.81
C GLN A 146 25.24 15.09 -16.76
N SER A 147 25.78 16.11 -17.42
CA SER A 147 27.07 16.02 -18.10
C SER A 147 28.16 15.85 -17.05
N THR A 148 28.72 14.65 -16.95
CA THR A 148 29.94 14.39 -16.19
C THR A 148 31.11 15.07 -16.92
N PRO A 149 31.87 15.99 -16.31
CA PRO A 149 33.11 16.46 -16.91
C PRO A 149 34.20 15.39 -16.76
N LEU A 150 35.06 15.32 -17.77
CA LEU A 150 36.20 14.40 -17.93
C LEU A 150 37.19 14.48 -16.76
#